data_AF-A0A8S3TXU3-F1
#
_entry.id   AF-A0A8S3TXU3-F1
#
_cell.length_a   1.000
_cell.length_b   1.000
_cell.length_c   1.000
_cell.angle_alpha   90.00
_cell.angle_beta   90.00
_cell.angle_gamma   90.00
#
_symmetry.space_group_name_H-M   'P 1'
#
loop_
_entity.id
_entity.type
_entity.pdbx_description
1 polymer ?
#
loop_
_entity_poly.entity_id
_entity_poly.type
_entity_poly.pdbx_seq_one_letter_code
_entity_poly.pdbx_strand_id
1 'polypeptide(L)'
;MRFRQNYNHICPCGVDVQEKEIDVEIEYYSANKEKATKRIKGLGKQIYLPNGFMIPSCKSKIQRTKSTPECEKEEGRVYAVDTHAVMMKEKSGRMTPSFGQDSLMVYTTHKCTLSDHVSQLTKVKNEQPDCYDYKFVSKHEVSSYKVRLLNATVSENTKTLQKDFYLNCDGEVIRLTEPEFDVKLHKKAVRIFGNASG
;
A
#
# COMPACT_ATOMS: atom_id res chain seq x y z
N MET A 1 -21.50 0.25 -12.39
CA MET A 1 -20.21 -0.46 -12.58
C MET A 1 -19.86 -1.12 -11.25
N ARG A 2 -19.89 -2.46 -11.14
CA ARG A 2 -19.51 -3.15 -9.89
C ARG A 2 -18.00 -3.33 -9.90
N PHE A 3 -17.29 -2.53 -9.12
CA PHE A 3 -15.86 -2.74 -8.89
C PHE A 3 -15.72 -3.96 -7.96
N ARG A 4 -15.12 -5.05 -8.46
CA ARG A 4 -14.58 -6.08 -7.57
C ARG A 4 -13.36 -5.45 -6.90
N GLN A 5 -13.43 -5.22 -5.60
CA GLN A 5 -12.27 -4.82 -4.80
C GLN A 5 -11.33 -6.00 -4.75
N ASN A 6 -10.14 -5.84 -5.35
CA ASN A 6 -9.08 -6.82 -5.26
C ASN A 6 -8.11 -6.35 -4.18
N TYR A 7 -7.81 -7.26 -3.26
CA TYR A 7 -7.00 -7.03 -2.07
C TYR A 7 -5.59 -7.53 -2.35
N ASN A 8 -4.58 -6.73 -1.97
CA ASN A 8 -3.21 -7.19 -2.00
C ASN A 8 -2.94 -8.03 -0.74
N HIS A 9 -3.19 -9.33 -0.82
CA HIS A 9 -2.92 -10.30 0.24
C HIS A 9 -1.59 -11.02 0.04
N ILE A 10 -0.79 -11.14 1.11
CA ILE A 10 0.32 -12.09 1.16
C ILE A 10 -0.25 -13.41 1.70
N CYS A 11 -0.08 -14.53 0.97
CA CYS A 11 -0.52 -15.84 1.46
C CYS A 11 0.46 -16.94 1.05
N PRO A 12 0.89 -17.81 1.97
CA PRO A 12 1.54 -19.06 1.60
C PRO A 12 0.48 -20.05 1.09
N CYS A 13 0.62 -20.53 -0.14
CA CYS A 13 -0.18 -21.63 -0.67
C CYS A 13 0.69 -22.89 -0.85
N GLY A 14 0.36 -23.91 -0.07
CA GLY A 14 0.80 -25.31 -0.15
C GLY A 14 -0.24 -26.16 0.58
N VAL A 15 -0.37 -27.44 0.21
CA VAL A 15 -1.46 -28.36 0.60
C VAL A 15 -1.49 -28.67 2.12
N ASP A 16 -0.46 -28.26 2.87
CA ASP A 16 -0.44 -28.30 4.32
C ASP A 16 -0.70 -26.91 4.91
N VAL A 17 -1.90 -26.72 5.44
CA VAL A 17 -2.29 -25.56 6.27
C VAL A 17 -1.65 -25.71 7.65
N GLN A 18 -0.34 -25.86 7.71
CA GLN A 18 0.43 -25.83 8.94
C GLN A 18 1.35 -24.61 8.89
N GLU A 19 0.97 -23.62 9.71
CA GLU A 19 1.67 -22.37 10.01
C GLU A 19 1.68 -21.31 8.88
N LYS A 20 0.62 -20.47 8.86
CA LYS A 20 0.45 -19.32 7.95
C LYS A 20 0.88 -17.97 8.55
N GLU A 21 1.69 -17.99 9.60
CA GLU A 21 2.28 -16.78 10.17
C GLU A 21 3.65 -16.56 9.53
N ILE A 22 3.97 -15.31 9.19
CA ILE A 22 5.27 -14.95 8.63
C ILE A 22 5.89 -13.90 9.56
N ASP A 23 7.12 -14.16 10.01
CA ASP A 23 7.91 -13.17 10.74
C ASP A 23 8.39 -12.09 9.76
N VAL A 24 7.93 -10.86 9.97
CA VAL A 24 8.24 -9.71 9.12
C VAL A 24 8.78 -8.54 9.95
N GLU A 25 9.60 -7.73 9.30
CA GLU A 25 9.79 -6.33 9.66
C GLU A 25 9.13 -5.46 8.58
N ILE A 26 8.35 -4.47 9.01
CA ILE A 26 7.72 -3.50 8.14
C ILE A 26 8.24 -2.11 8.51
N GLU A 27 8.79 -1.40 7.52
CA GLU A 27 9.20 -0.01 7.64
C GLU A 27 8.17 0.88 6.95
N TYR A 28 7.55 1.78 7.70
CA TYR A 28 6.55 2.73 7.23
C TYR A 28 7.14 4.11 7.02
N TYR A 29 6.86 4.71 5.87
CA TYR A 29 7.35 6.04 5.52
C TYR A 29 6.18 7.02 5.42
N SER A 30 6.11 7.93 6.40
CA SER A 30 5.02 8.89 6.56
C SER A 30 4.74 9.71 5.29
N ALA A 31 3.46 9.91 4.96
CA ALA A 31 3.04 10.79 3.87
C ALA A 31 3.24 12.28 4.20
N ASN A 32 3.29 12.61 5.50
CA ASN A 32 3.34 13.97 6.00
C ASN A 32 4.77 14.40 6.34
N LYS A 33 5.47 14.99 5.37
CA LYS A 33 6.47 16.08 5.54
C LYS A 33 7.20 16.42 4.22
N GLU A 34 6.49 16.53 3.09
CA GLU A 34 6.94 17.51 2.10
C GLU A 34 6.72 18.89 2.72
N LYS A 35 7.72 19.39 3.48
CA LYS A 35 7.77 20.80 3.87
C LYS A 35 7.52 21.59 2.60
N ALA A 36 6.42 22.33 2.59
CA ALA A 36 6.06 23.27 1.54
C ALA A 36 7.32 23.99 1.07
N THR A 37 7.87 23.56 -0.06
CA THR A 37 8.91 24.33 -0.73
C THR A 37 8.21 25.63 -1.07
N LYS A 38 8.68 26.74 -0.49
CA LYS A 38 8.11 28.07 -0.67
C LYS A 38 7.62 28.21 -2.10
N ARG A 39 6.30 28.33 -2.29
CA ARG A 39 5.72 28.80 -3.55
C ARG A 39 6.48 30.07 -3.91
N ILE A 40 7.33 30.01 -4.92
CA ILE A 40 7.84 31.22 -5.56
C ILE A 40 6.59 31.88 -6.14
N LYS A 41 6.11 32.92 -5.46
CA LYS A 41 5.11 33.85 -6.02
C LYS A 41 5.79 34.52 -7.21
N GLY A 42 5.51 34.03 -8.41
CA GLY A 42 6.05 34.59 -9.63
C GLY A 42 6.07 33.57 -10.74
N LEU A 43 4.92 33.34 -11.36
CA LEU A 43 4.74 33.07 -12.79
C LEU A 43 3.23 33.04 -13.06
N GLY A 44 2.62 34.22 -12.93
CA GLY A 44 1.42 34.50 -13.69
C GLY A 44 1.81 34.55 -15.16
N LYS A 45 1.41 33.53 -15.93
CA LYS A 45 1.01 33.59 -17.34
C LYS A 45 0.77 32.17 -17.83
N GLN A 46 -0.49 31.90 -18.13
CA GLN A 46 -0.97 30.73 -18.83
C GLN A 46 -0.33 30.73 -20.24
N ILE A 47 0.60 29.82 -20.49
CA ILE A 47 1.16 29.62 -21.83
C ILE A 47 0.32 28.54 -22.51
N TYR A 48 -0.44 28.93 -23.54
CA TYR A 48 -1.00 28.01 -24.51
C TYR A 48 0.16 27.38 -25.30
N LEU A 49 0.23 26.05 -25.34
CA LEU A 49 1.14 25.34 -26.24
C LEU A 49 0.36 24.87 -27.47
N PRO A 50 0.79 25.20 -28.70
CA PRO A 50 0.25 24.62 -29.91
C PRO A 50 0.73 23.18 -30.08
N ASN A 51 -0.07 22.38 -30.78
CA ASN A 51 0.22 21.00 -31.16
C ASN A 51 1.62 20.86 -31.77
N GLY A 52 2.48 20.07 -31.13
CA GLY A 52 3.80 19.73 -31.66
C GLY A 52 4.67 19.05 -30.60
N PHE A 53 5.17 17.87 -30.93
CA PHE A 53 6.18 17.14 -30.15
C PHE A 53 7.35 18.06 -29.76
N MET A 54 7.67 18.15 -28.46
CA MET A 54 9.04 18.36 -27.93
C MET A 54 9.12 17.95 -26.45
N ILE A 55 10.19 17.22 -26.11
CA ILE A 55 10.59 16.83 -24.75
C ILE A 55 11.39 18.00 -24.13
N PRO A 56 10.99 18.61 -23.01
CA PRO A 56 11.86 19.52 -22.27
C PRO A 56 12.65 18.76 -21.21
N SER A 57 13.95 18.62 -21.45
CA SER A 57 14.93 18.36 -20.41
C SER A 57 15.10 19.62 -19.56
N CYS A 58 14.60 19.60 -18.33
CA CYS A 58 14.94 20.60 -17.32
C CYS A 58 15.75 19.91 -16.22
N LYS A 59 17.08 20.07 -16.27
CA LYS A 59 17.98 19.79 -15.14
C LYS A 59 17.77 20.86 -14.06
N SER A 60 16.71 20.75 -13.28
CA SER A 60 16.66 21.45 -12.00
C SER A 60 17.54 20.69 -11.01
N LYS A 61 18.70 21.26 -10.64
CA LYS A 61 19.49 20.82 -9.48
C LYS A 61 18.66 21.09 -8.22
N ILE A 62 17.79 20.15 -7.87
CA ILE A 62 17.16 20.11 -6.55
C ILE A 62 18.26 19.67 -5.58
N GLN A 63 18.77 20.61 -4.80
CA GLN A 63 19.52 20.27 -3.60
C GLN A 63 18.56 19.53 -2.66
N ARG A 64 18.65 18.20 -2.64
CA ARG A 64 17.99 17.35 -1.65
C ARG A 64 18.60 17.66 -0.30
N THR A 65 17.94 18.51 0.48
CA THR A 65 18.06 18.44 1.94
C THR A 65 17.58 17.06 2.36
N LYS A 66 18.52 16.20 2.74
CA LYS A 66 18.28 14.82 3.18
C LYS A 66 17.65 14.86 4.58
N SER A 67 16.41 15.33 4.68
CA SER A 67 15.60 15.06 5.87
C SER A 67 15.26 13.58 5.81
N THR A 68 15.85 12.79 6.70
CA THR A 68 15.46 11.39 6.86
C THR A 68 13.94 11.39 7.10
N PRO A 69 13.14 10.77 6.21
CA PRO A 69 11.72 10.65 6.46
C PRO A 69 11.53 9.92 7.79
N GLU A 70 10.57 10.39 8.58
CA GLU A 70 10.17 9.75 9.82
C GLU A 70 9.73 8.33 9.48
N CYS A 71 10.51 7.36 9.98
CA CYS A 71 10.35 5.94 9.71
C CYS A 71 9.81 5.28 10.97
N GLU A 72 8.61 4.72 10.90
CA GLU A 72 8.08 3.85 11.93
C GLU A 72 8.42 2.41 11.56
N LYS A 73 8.73 1.58 12.57
CA LYS A 73 9.05 0.17 12.38
C LYS A 73 8.08 -0.69 13.18
N GLU A 74 7.61 -1.74 12.55
CA GLU A 74 6.81 -2.79 13.18
C GLU A 74 7.47 -4.14 12.87
N GLU A 75 7.85 -4.86 13.91
CA GLU A 75 8.36 -6.23 13.81
C GLU A 75 7.38 -7.18 14.48
N GLY A 76 7.09 -8.30 13.84
CA GLY A 76 6.18 -9.29 14.41
C GLY A 76 5.77 -10.40 13.47
N ARG A 77 4.90 -11.27 14.00
CA ARG A 77 4.25 -12.32 13.22
C ARG A 77 2.93 -11.83 12.68
N VAL A 78 2.85 -11.76 11.36
CA VAL A 78 1.66 -11.30 10.67
C VAL A 78 1.05 -12.42 9.85
N TYR A 79 -0.26 -12.35 9.71
CA TYR A 79 -1.02 -13.21 8.80
C TYR A 79 -1.12 -12.60 7.41
N ALA A 80 -1.26 -11.28 7.35
CA ALA A 80 -1.41 -10.52 6.11
C ALA A 80 -0.94 -9.07 6.30
N VAL A 81 -0.40 -8.50 5.22
CA VAL A 81 -0.14 -7.06 5.07
C VAL A 81 -0.96 -6.61 3.87
N ASP A 82 -2.06 -5.91 4.13
CA ASP A 82 -3.01 -5.49 3.12
C ASP A 82 -2.83 -4.01 2.82
N THR A 83 -2.74 -3.67 1.53
CA THR A 83 -2.59 -2.28 1.10
C THR A 83 -3.76 -1.82 0.27
N HIS A 84 -4.29 -0.66 0.64
CA HIS A 84 -5.38 0.02 -0.04
C HIS A 84 -4.89 1.36 -0.58
N ALA A 85 -4.79 1.46 -1.91
CA ALA A 85 -4.54 2.74 -2.59
C ALA A 85 -5.78 3.64 -2.63
N VAL A 86 -6.97 3.06 -2.38
CA VAL A 86 -8.24 3.78 -2.26
C VAL A 86 -8.65 3.73 -0.80
N MET A 87 -8.74 4.91 -0.16
CA MET A 87 -9.19 5.01 1.23
C MET A 87 -10.66 4.61 1.31
N MET A 88 -11.00 3.74 2.26
CA MET A 88 -12.40 3.50 2.60
C MET A 88 -12.85 4.56 3.61
N LYS A 89 -13.94 5.28 3.32
CA LYS A 89 -14.53 6.30 4.20
C LYS A 89 -16.01 6.00 4.42
N GLU A 90 -16.46 6.22 5.65
CA GLU A 90 -17.87 6.11 5.96
C GLU A 90 -18.69 7.18 5.22
N LYS A 91 -19.75 6.75 4.53
CA LYS A 91 -20.77 7.60 3.91
C LYS A 91 -22.11 6.90 4.07
N SER A 92 -23.07 7.56 4.72
CA SER A 92 -24.42 7.02 4.94
C SER A 92 -24.44 5.65 5.65
N GLY A 93 -23.56 5.45 6.65
CA GLY A 93 -23.49 4.22 7.44
C GLY A 93 -22.84 3.03 6.71
N ARG A 94 -22.16 3.27 5.59
CA ARG A 94 -21.40 2.27 4.84
C ARG A 94 -20.01 2.75 4.48
N MET A 95 -19.09 1.83 4.33
CA MET A 95 -17.74 2.09 3.85
C MET A 95 -17.76 2.26 2.34
N THR A 96 -17.40 3.46 1.89
CA THR A 96 -17.35 3.84 0.47
C THR A 96 -15.93 4.17 0.04
N PRO A 97 -15.52 3.78 -1.18
CA PRO A 97 -14.20 4.11 -1.70
C PRO A 97 -14.06 5.63 -1.94
N SER A 98 -12.96 6.20 -1.46
CA SER A 98 -12.58 7.60 -1.64
C SER A 98 -11.26 7.67 -2.42
N PHE A 99 -11.33 8.25 -3.62
CA PHE A 99 -10.21 8.37 -4.54
C PHE A 99 -9.45 9.69 -4.37
N GLY A 100 -8.27 9.78 -5.00
CA GLY A 100 -7.49 11.02 -5.09
C GLY A 100 -6.75 11.40 -3.81
N GLN A 101 -6.48 10.41 -2.95
CA GLN A 101 -5.77 10.60 -1.70
C GLN A 101 -4.26 10.68 -1.97
N ASP A 102 -3.55 11.35 -1.07
CA ASP A 102 -2.11 11.61 -1.17
C ASP A 102 -1.25 10.58 -0.42
N SER A 103 -1.89 9.51 0.05
CA SER A 103 -1.38 8.46 0.93
C SER A 103 -2.02 7.10 0.61
N LEU A 104 -1.36 6.03 1.07
CA LEU A 104 -1.83 4.65 1.12
C LEU A 104 -2.32 4.34 2.53
N MET A 105 -3.29 3.43 2.65
CA MET A 105 -3.50 2.73 3.91
C MET A 105 -2.87 1.35 3.84
N VAL A 106 -2.04 1.07 4.83
CA VAL A 106 -1.56 -0.28 5.12
C VAL A 106 -2.30 -0.78 6.35
N TYR A 107 -2.83 -2.00 6.25
CA TYR A 107 -3.43 -2.73 7.35
C TYR A 107 -2.59 -3.97 7.62
N THR A 108 -2.15 -4.14 8.85
CA THR A 108 -1.37 -5.31 9.28
C THR A 108 -2.24 -6.15 10.18
N THR A 109 -2.48 -7.40 9.77
CA THR A 109 -3.32 -8.34 10.54
C THR A 109 -2.43 -9.27 11.36
N HIS A 110 -2.48 -9.07 12.66
CA HIS A 110 -1.80 -9.88 13.67
C HIS A 110 -2.61 -11.12 14.04
N LYS A 111 -2.01 -11.95 14.88
CA LYS A 111 -2.67 -13.13 15.44
C LYS A 111 -3.95 -12.77 16.19
N CYS A 112 -5.01 -13.48 15.85
CA CYS A 112 -6.33 -13.35 16.45
C CYS A 112 -7.02 -14.70 16.57
N THR A 113 -8.16 -14.73 17.25
CA THR A 113 -9.01 -15.92 17.28
C THR A 113 -9.73 -16.07 15.95
N LEU A 114 -10.08 -17.31 15.57
CA LEU A 114 -10.88 -17.57 14.37
C LEU A 114 -12.21 -16.81 14.39
N SER A 115 -12.84 -16.70 15.58
CA SER A 115 -14.09 -15.96 15.75
C SER A 115 -13.93 -14.48 15.42
N ASP A 116 -12.87 -13.85 15.91
CA ASP A 116 -12.59 -12.44 15.64
C ASP A 116 -12.28 -12.21 14.17
N HIS A 117 -11.52 -13.11 13.55
CA HIS A 117 -11.21 -13.05 12.12
C HIS A 117 -12.46 -13.17 11.25
N VAL A 118 -13.33 -14.15 11.52
CA VAL A 118 -14.61 -14.32 10.79
C VAL A 118 -15.54 -13.13 11.00
N SER A 119 -15.57 -12.57 12.21
CA SER A 119 -16.32 -11.36 12.53
C SER A 119 -15.85 -10.18 11.68
N GLN A 120 -14.54 -9.93 11.64
CA GLN A 120 -13.94 -8.87 10.84
C GLN A 120 -14.25 -9.04 9.34
N LEU A 121 -14.02 -10.22 8.77
CA LEU A 121 -14.34 -10.51 7.36
C LEU A 121 -15.83 -10.29 7.03
N THR A 122 -16.72 -10.63 7.97
CA THR A 122 -18.16 -10.41 7.81
C THR A 122 -18.49 -8.90 7.77
N LYS A 123 -17.84 -8.10 8.62
CA LYS A 123 -17.99 -6.64 8.61
C LYS A 123 -17.46 -6.01 7.33
N VAL A 124 -16.30 -6.46 6.84
CA VAL A 124 -15.72 -6.01 5.56
C VAL A 124 -16.67 -6.31 4.41
N LYS A 125 -17.19 -7.54 4.34
CA LYS A 125 -18.15 -7.97 3.30
C LYS A 125 -19.45 -7.17 3.32
N ASN A 126 -19.88 -6.73 4.49
CA ASN A 126 -21.10 -5.95 4.68
C ASN A 126 -20.86 -4.42 4.63
N GLU A 127 -19.65 -3.99 4.29
CA GLU A 127 -19.27 -2.57 4.19
C GLU A 127 -19.52 -1.78 5.49
N GLN A 128 -19.34 -2.39 6.67
CA GLN A 128 -19.60 -1.73 7.96
C GLN A 128 -18.49 -0.73 8.36
N PRO A 129 -18.85 0.42 8.99
CA PRO A 129 -17.92 1.52 9.28
C PRO A 129 -16.80 1.23 10.31
N ASP A 130 -16.77 0.06 10.91
CA ASP A 130 -15.82 -0.39 11.93
C ASP A 130 -15.13 -1.72 11.56
N CYS A 131 -15.18 -2.11 10.29
CA CYS A 131 -14.66 -3.40 9.83
C CYS A 131 -13.15 -3.61 10.04
N TYR A 132 -12.40 -2.55 10.33
CA TYR A 132 -10.97 -2.60 10.67
C TYR A 132 -10.67 -2.18 12.12
N ASP A 133 -11.69 -1.91 12.94
CA ASP A 133 -11.53 -1.49 14.34
C ASP A 133 -11.43 -2.70 15.26
N TYR A 134 -10.32 -3.43 15.13
CA TYR A 134 -10.02 -4.61 15.93
C TYR A 134 -8.61 -4.50 16.49
N LYS A 135 -8.39 -4.98 17.71
CA LYS A 135 -7.08 -4.92 18.40
C LYS A 135 -5.96 -5.64 17.66
N PHE A 136 -6.30 -6.61 16.81
CA PHE A 136 -5.34 -7.37 16.01
C PHE A 136 -5.08 -6.77 14.62
N VAL A 137 -5.68 -5.62 14.31
CA VAL A 137 -5.48 -4.91 13.04
C VAL A 137 -4.78 -3.58 13.32
N SER A 138 -3.53 -3.45 12.90
CA SER A 138 -2.82 -2.17 12.87
C SER A 138 -3.17 -1.41 11.60
N LYS A 139 -3.22 -0.08 11.66
CA LYS A 139 -3.57 0.78 10.53
C LYS A 139 -2.55 1.92 10.40
N HIS A 140 -1.90 2.02 9.25
CA HIS A 140 -0.86 3.02 8.98
C HIS A 140 -1.15 3.80 7.69
N GLU A 141 -1.17 5.13 7.79
CA GLU A 141 -1.28 6.03 6.63
C GLU A 141 0.12 6.44 6.14
N VAL A 142 0.52 5.99 4.96
CA VAL A 142 1.91 6.07 4.49
C VAL A 142 2.03 6.53 3.04
N SER A 143 3.19 7.02 2.63
CA SER A 143 3.50 7.25 1.21
C SER A 143 4.17 6.04 0.56
N SER A 144 4.92 5.29 1.35
CA SER A 144 5.55 4.04 0.96
C SER A 144 5.78 3.17 2.20
N TYR A 145 5.95 1.88 1.98
CA TYR A 145 6.41 0.95 3.00
C TYR A 145 7.34 -0.10 2.39
N LYS A 146 8.15 -0.71 3.25
CA LYS A 146 9.04 -1.82 2.87
C LYS A 146 8.74 -2.99 3.81
N VAL A 147 8.67 -4.19 3.25
CA VAL A 147 8.50 -5.44 4.02
C VAL A 147 9.74 -6.29 3.84
N ARG A 148 10.25 -6.82 4.95
CA ARG A 148 11.37 -7.75 5.00
C ARG A 148 10.93 -9.04 5.69
N LEU A 149 11.12 -10.16 5.01
CA LEU A 149 10.83 -11.51 5.51
C LEU A 149 12.02 -11.98 6.36
N LEU A 150 11.87 -11.97 7.70
CA LEU A 150 13.00 -12.17 8.61
C LEU A 150 13.60 -13.58 8.55
N ASN A 151 12.77 -14.57 8.26
CA ASN A 151 13.15 -15.99 8.23
C ASN A 151 13.22 -16.58 6.80
N ALA A 152 13.29 -15.73 5.77
CA ALA A 152 13.41 -16.17 4.40
C ALA A 152 14.86 -16.44 4.00
N THR A 153 15.21 -17.70 3.75
CA THR A 153 16.54 -18.10 3.29
C THR A 153 16.63 -18.04 1.77
N VAL A 154 17.70 -17.42 1.25
CA VAL A 154 18.02 -17.43 -0.18
C VAL A 154 18.96 -18.61 -0.48
N SER A 155 18.60 -19.44 -1.45
CA SER A 155 19.44 -20.51 -1.96
C SER A 155 20.63 -19.91 -2.73
N GLU A 156 21.86 -20.20 -2.29
CA GLU A 156 23.09 -19.70 -2.93
C GLU A 156 23.22 -20.16 -4.40
N ASN A 157 22.72 -21.36 -4.70
CA ASN A 157 22.83 -21.96 -6.03
C ASN A 157 21.89 -21.35 -7.07
N THR A 158 20.68 -20.97 -6.65
CA THR A 158 19.63 -20.47 -7.56
C THR A 158 19.38 -18.99 -7.42
N LYS A 159 19.91 -18.34 -6.37
CA LYS A 159 19.59 -16.97 -5.98
C LYS A 159 18.09 -16.73 -5.79
N THR A 160 17.35 -17.78 -5.44
CA THR A 160 15.90 -17.72 -5.17
C THR A 160 15.63 -18.04 -3.70
N LEU A 161 14.48 -17.63 -3.21
CA LEU A 161 14.00 -18.06 -1.89
C LEU A 161 13.84 -19.59 -1.85
N GLN A 162 14.24 -20.20 -0.73
CA GLN A 162 14.06 -21.63 -0.49
C GLN A 162 12.59 -22.01 -0.29
N LYS A 163 11.79 -21.06 0.22
CA LYS A 163 10.33 -21.18 0.36
C LYS A 163 9.66 -20.22 -0.62
N ASP A 164 8.51 -20.63 -1.13
CA ASP A 164 7.71 -19.77 -2.01
C ASP A 164 6.85 -18.82 -1.20
N PHE A 165 7.06 -17.53 -1.44
CA PHE A 165 6.21 -16.46 -0.93
C PHE A 165 5.54 -15.77 -2.10
N TYR A 166 4.31 -15.29 -1.88
CA TYR A 166 3.49 -14.72 -2.93
C TYR A 166 2.85 -13.42 -2.48
N LEU A 167 2.81 -12.44 -3.37
CA LEU A 167 2.02 -11.23 -3.27
C LEU A 167 0.80 -11.38 -4.17
N ASN A 168 -0.40 -11.12 -3.65
CA ASN A 168 -1.53 -10.82 -4.50
C ASN A 168 -1.46 -9.33 -4.86
N CYS A 169 -1.57 -9.01 -6.14
CA CYS A 169 -1.64 -7.66 -6.67
C CYS A 169 -2.85 -7.58 -7.59
N ASP A 170 -3.91 -6.91 -7.16
CA ASP A 170 -5.15 -6.76 -7.93
C ASP A 170 -5.75 -8.09 -8.45
N GLY A 171 -5.61 -9.19 -7.70
CA GLY A 171 -6.11 -10.52 -8.06
C GLY A 171 -5.11 -11.38 -8.82
N GLU A 172 -3.94 -10.84 -9.16
CA GLU A 172 -2.83 -11.56 -9.76
C GLU A 172 -1.83 -12.00 -8.69
N VAL A 173 -1.30 -13.21 -8.81
CA VAL A 173 -0.34 -13.76 -7.85
C VAL A 173 1.07 -13.59 -8.39
N ILE A 174 1.90 -12.86 -7.67
CA ILE A 174 3.31 -12.60 -7.98
C ILE A 174 4.17 -13.37 -6.98
N ARG A 175 5.02 -14.27 -7.48
CA ARG A 175 6.00 -14.99 -6.65
C ARG A 175 7.16 -14.06 -6.28
N LEU A 176 7.49 -14.00 -5.00
CA LEU A 176 8.66 -13.28 -4.51
C LEU A 176 9.94 -14.07 -4.79
N THR A 177 10.93 -13.38 -5.36
CA THR A 177 12.28 -13.91 -5.60
C THR A 177 13.29 -13.44 -4.56
N GLU A 178 12.97 -12.34 -3.88
CA GLU A 178 13.82 -11.66 -2.90
C GLU A 178 13.13 -11.65 -1.52
N PRO A 179 13.90 -11.63 -0.41
CA PRO A 179 13.36 -11.67 0.94
C PRO A 179 12.78 -10.32 1.38
N GLU A 180 12.75 -9.32 0.51
CA GLU A 180 12.20 -8.00 0.78
C GLU A 180 11.55 -7.43 -0.47
N PHE A 181 10.59 -6.54 -0.27
CA PHE A 181 9.98 -5.76 -1.35
C PHE A 181 9.52 -4.39 -0.82
N ASP A 182 9.42 -3.42 -1.73
CA ASP A 182 8.94 -2.08 -1.41
C ASP A 182 7.70 -1.71 -2.23
N VAL A 183 6.83 -0.94 -1.60
CA VAL A 183 5.61 -0.42 -2.23
C VAL A 183 5.57 1.09 -2.07
N LYS A 184 5.33 1.80 -3.17
CA LYS A 184 5.34 3.25 -3.23
C LYS A 184 4.10 3.78 -3.94
N LEU A 185 3.48 4.82 -3.39
CA LEU A 185 2.40 5.53 -4.05
C LEU A 185 2.96 6.50 -5.10
N HIS A 186 2.63 6.24 -6.36
CA HIS A 186 2.85 7.18 -7.45
C HIS A 186 1.61 8.06 -7.65
N LYS A 187 1.68 9.29 -7.16
CA LYS A 187 0.57 10.26 -7.25
C LYS A 187 0.31 10.67 -8.70
N LYS A 188 -0.97 10.68 -9.07
CA LYS A 188 -1.46 11.14 -10.39
C LYS A 188 -0.80 10.42 -11.58
N ALA A 189 -0.38 9.17 -11.38
CA ALA A 189 0.25 8.37 -12.43
C ALA A 189 -0.72 8.08 -13.60
N VAL A 190 -2.02 7.96 -13.31
CA VAL A 190 -3.06 7.63 -14.29
C VAL A 190 -4.22 8.61 -14.19
N ARG A 191 -4.86 8.93 -15.33
CA ARG A 191 -6.10 9.70 -15.39
C ARG A 191 -7.26 8.74 -15.67
N ILE A 192 -8.26 8.77 -14.79
CA ILE A 192 -9.47 7.94 -14.91
C ILE A 192 -10.62 8.85 -15.32
N PHE A 193 -11.41 8.41 -16.31
CA PHE A 193 -12.62 9.11 -16.76
C PHE A 193 -13.85 8.38 -16.21
N GLY A 194 -14.77 9.13 -15.60
CA GLY A 194 -15.98 8.57 -15.02
C GLY A 194 -17.03 9.64 -14.72
N ASN A 195 -18.24 9.20 -14.39
CA ASN A 195 -19.35 10.08 -14.03
C ASN A 195 -19.22 10.52 -12.56
N ALA A 196 -19.46 11.81 -12.28
CA ALA A 196 -19.32 12.41 -10.94
C ALA A 196 -20.40 11.98 -9.92
N SER A 197 -21.31 11.08 -10.29
CA SER A 197 -22.40 10.59 -9.44
C SER A 197 -21.93 9.39 -8.60
N GLY A 198 -21.31 9.67 -7.44
CA GLY A 198 -20.91 8.68 -6.43
C GLY A 198 -21.14 9.19 -5.01
#